data_AF-A0A8I1FRW8-F1
#
_entry.id   AF-A0A8I1FRW8-F1
#
_cell.length_a   1.000
_cell.length_b   1.000
_cell.length_c   1.000
_cell.angle_alpha   90.00
_cell.angle_beta   90.00
_cell.angle_gamma   90.00
#
_symmetry.space_group_name_H-M   'P 1'
#
loop_
_entity.id
_entity.type
_entity.pdbx_description
1 polymer ?
#
loop_
_entity_poly.entity_id
_entity_poly.type
_entity_poly.pdbx_seq_one_letter_code
_entity_poly.pdbx_strand_id
1 'polypeptide(L)' 'MTNYETVESHIDMIRPGDTVLHNGELRTVGKSDIKRGGFMSTTLFGDSYRLGTVHVKLARTRRTV' A
#
# COMPACT_ATOMS: atom_id res chain seq x y z
N MET A 1 15.39 -7.05 -15.87
CA MET A 1 13.96 -7.02 -15.50
C MET A 1 13.89 -7.05 -13.99
N THR A 2 13.35 -6.00 -13.37
CA THR A 2 13.23 -5.94 -11.90
C THR A 2 12.07 -6.82 -11.48
N ASN A 3 12.37 -8.01 -10.94
CA ASN A 3 11.35 -8.89 -10.40
C ASN A 3 10.83 -8.28 -9.08
N TYR A 4 9.53 -8.00 -9.02
CA TYR A 4 8.85 -7.60 -7.80
C TYR A 4 7.76 -8.61 -7.48
N GLU A 5 7.67 -9.01 -6.22
CA GLU A 5 6.60 -9.86 -5.72
C GLU A 5 5.49 -8.96 -5.16
N THR A 6 4.23 -9.19 -5.53
CA THR A 6 3.09 -8.51 -4.91
C THR A 6 2.55 -9.34 -3.76
N VAL A 7 2.62 -8.81 -2.54
CA VAL A 7 2.08 -9.42 -1.33
C VAL A 7 0.77 -8.73 -0.98
N GLU A 8 -0.31 -9.48 -0.83
CA GLU A 8 -1.56 -8.92 -0.34
C GLU A 8 -1.46 -8.66 1.17
N SER A 9 -1.77 -7.44 1.58
CA SER A 9 -1.69 -7.01 2.97
C SER A 9 -2.84 -6.07 3.29
N HIS A 10 -3.24 -6.07 4.57
CA HIS A 10 -4.26 -5.15 5.04
C HIS A 10 -3.74 -3.70 4.99
N ILE A 11 -4.63 -2.74 4.72
CA ILE A 11 -4.28 -1.31 4.64
C ILE A 11 -3.61 -0.78 5.92
N ASP A 12 -4.00 -1.31 7.08
CA ASP A 12 -3.40 -0.91 8.37
C ASP A 12 -1.95 -1.39 8.55
N MET A 13 -1.56 -2.45 7.83
CA MET A 13 -0.20 -2.99 7.88
C MET A 13 0.76 -2.20 6.99
N ILE A 14 0.25 -1.43 6.03
CA ILE A 14 1.05 -0.59 5.14
C ILE A 14 1.72 0.52 5.93
N ARG A 15 3.02 0.70 5.73
CA ARG A 15 3.82 1.74 6.38
C ARG A 15 4.40 2.72 5.36
N PRO A 16 4.75 3.95 5.80
CA PRO A 16 5.48 4.88 4.96
C PRO A 16 6.80 4.24 4.52
N GLY A 17 7.09 4.28 3.23
CA GLY A 17 8.26 3.65 2.60
C GLY A 17 7.95 2.37 1.82
N ASP A 18 6.78 1.76 2.05
CA ASP A 18 6.35 0.59 1.27
C ASP A 18 5.97 0.99 -0.16
N THR A 19 6.26 0.12 -1.13
CA THR A 19 5.75 0.27 -2.49
C THR A 19 4.48 -0.54 -2.64
N VAL A 20 3.41 0.04 -3.16
CA VAL A 20 2.13 -0.63 -3.41
C VAL A 20 1.73 -0.49 -4.86
N LEU A 21 1.07 -1.51 -5.39
CA LEU A 21 0.45 -1.48 -6.70
C LEU A 21 -0.97 -0.91 -6.54
N HIS A 22 -1.15 0.35 -6.90
CA HIS A 22 -2.42 1.06 -6.85
C HIS A 22 -2.87 1.37 -8.28
N ASN A 23 -4.05 0.89 -8.68
CA ASN A 23 -4.61 1.07 -10.04
C ASN A 23 -3.68 0.62 -11.20
N GLY A 24 -2.83 -0.39 -10.97
CA GLY A 24 -1.88 -0.90 -11.97
C GLY A 24 -0.56 -0.12 -12.04
N GLU A 25 -0.41 0.94 -11.24
CA GLU A 25 0.85 1.67 -11.10
C GLU A 25 1.54 1.35 -9.76
N LEU A 26 2.86 1.18 -9.80
CA LEU A 26 3.66 1.08 -8.59
C LEU A 26 3.84 2.47 -7.98
N ARG A 27 3.27 2.67 -6.79
CA ARG A 27 3.41 3.91 -6.02
C ARG A 27 4.10 3.63 -4.70
N THR A 28 5.03 4.50 -4.35
CA THR A 28 5.66 4.47 -3.02
C THR A 28 4.77 5.23 -2.05
N VAL A 29 4.46 4.61 -0.91
CA VAL A 29 3.59 5.18 0.11
C VAL A 29 4.41 6.14 0.97
N GLY A 30 4.04 7.41 0.99
CA GLY A 30 4.60 8.40 1.89
C GLY A 30 3.84 8.51 3.21
N LYS A 31 4.40 9.26 4.16
CA LYS A 31 3.77 9.52 5.46
C LYS A 31 2.48 10.34 5.33
N SER A 32 2.43 11.23 4.35
CA SER A 32 1.26 12.05 4.00
C SER A 32 0.15 11.27 3.30
N ASP A 33 0.50 10.15 2.66
CA ASP A 33 -0.44 9.32 1.90
C ASP A 33 -1.24 8.38 2.79
N ILE A 34 -0.74 8.07 3.99
CA ILE A 34 -1.44 7.27 4.98
C ILE A 34 -2.09 8.21 5.99
N LYS A 35 -3.42 8.19 6.07
CA LYS A 35 -4.16 8.80 7.17
C LYS A 35 -4.82 7.73 8.01
N ARG A 36 -4.33 7.56 9.24
CA ARG A 36 -4.90 6.67 10.25
C ARG A 36 -5.73 7.49 11.24
N GLY A 37 -6.91 7.01 11.61
CA GLY A 37 -7.73 7.62 12.66
C GLY A 37 -8.64 8.78 12.21
N GLY A 38 -9.02 8.84 10.94
CA GLY A 38 -10.13 9.70 10.50
C GLY A 38 -11.51 9.11 10.85
N PHE A 39 -12.58 9.86 10.58
CA PHE A 39 -13.97 9.45 10.84
C PHE A 39 -14.42 8.17 10.07
N MET A 40 -13.68 7.74 9.04
CA MET A 40 -13.99 6.59 8.17
C MET A 40 -12.75 5.72 7.88
N SER A 41 -12.18 5.10 8.92
CA SER A 41 -11.08 4.12 8.81
C SER A 41 -9.75 4.70 8.30
N THR A 42 -8.75 3.84 8.13
CA THR A 42 -7.46 4.17 7.51
C THR A 42 -7.68 4.42 6.02
N THR A 43 -7.12 5.51 5.51
CA THR A 43 -7.08 5.82 4.08
C THR A 43 -5.64 5.79 3.58
N LEU A 44 -5.46 5.23 2.39
CA LEU A 44 -4.20 5.13 1.68
C LEU A 44 -4.39 5.83 0.33
N PHE A 45 -3.63 6.89 0.08
CA PHE A 45 -3.81 7.79 -1.07
C PHE A 45 -5.23 8.40 -1.17
N GLY A 46 -5.93 8.54 -0.04
CA GLY A 46 -7.32 9.01 -0.02
C GLY A 46 -8.36 7.94 -0.35
N ASP A 47 -7.95 6.70 -0.64
CA ASP A 47 -8.84 5.55 -0.77
C ASP A 47 -8.88 4.77 0.55
N SER A 48 -10.08 4.48 1.06
CA SER A 48 -10.26 3.67 2.27
C SER A 48 -10.15 2.16 1.99
N TYR A 49 -9.93 1.75 0.73
CA TYR A 49 -9.89 0.35 0.31
C TYR A 49 -11.13 -0.43 0.81
N ARG A 50 -12.32 0.19 0.66
CA ARG A 50 -13.61 -0.30 1.21
C ARG A 50 -13.51 -0.65 2.70
N LEU A 51 -13.04 0.28 3.52
CA LEU A 51 -12.85 0.11 4.97
C LEU A 51 -11.85 -1.00 5.34
N GLY A 52 -10.85 -1.25 4.48
CA GLY A 52 -9.89 -2.35 4.65
C GLY A 52 -10.36 -3.72 4.16
N THR A 53 -11.57 -3.81 3.58
CA THR A 53 -12.07 -5.06 2.98
C THR A 53 -11.25 -5.46 1.74
N VAL A 54 -10.73 -4.46 1.01
CA VAL A 54 -9.87 -4.70 -0.16
C VAL A 54 -8.42 -4.76 0.29
N HIS A 55 -7.75 -5.86 -0.02
CA HIS A 55 -6.34 -6.04 0.26
C HIS A 55 -5.49 -5.13 -0.62
N VAL A 56 -4.50 -4.47 -0.02
CA VAL A 56 -3.50 -3.69 -0.71
C VAL A 56 -2.42 -4.63 -1.23
N LYS A 57 -2.03 -4.48 -2.49
CA LYS A 57 -0.93 -5.26 -3.09
C LYS A 57 0.40 -4.54 -2.87
N LEU A 58 1.18 -5.01 -1.93
CA LEU A 58 2.51 -4.47 -1.59
C LEU A 58 3.57 -5.09 -2.50
N ALA A 59 4.26 -4.27 -3.29
CA ALA A 59 5.33 -4.69 -4.17
C ALA A 59 6.66 -4.76 -3.40
N ARG A 60 7.11 -5.98 -3.10
CA ARG A 60 8.44 -6.24 -2.55
C ARG A 60 9.42 -6.40 -3.69
N THR A 61 10.35 -5.46 -3.81
CA THR A 61 11.50 -5.63 -4.72
C THR A 61 12.48 -6.60 -4.06
N ARG A 62 12.71 -7.77 -4.67
CA ARG A 62 13.83 -8.62 -4.28
C ARG A 62 15.06 -8.11 -5.00
N ARG A 63 15.91 -7.36 -4.31
CA ARG A 63 17.29 -7.20 -4.76
C ARG A 63 18.01 -8.53 -4.48
N THR A 64 18.17 -9.35 -5.52
CA THR A 64 19.27 -10.31 -5.56
C THR A 64 20.56 -9.50 -5.61
N VAL A 65 21.27 -9.47 -4.49
CA VAL A 65 22.66 -9.00 -4.39
C VAL A 65 23.61 -10.06 -4.93
#